data_AF-A0A7Z9YAJ8-F1
#
_entry.id   AF-A0A7Z9YAJ8-F1
#
_cell.length_a   1.000
_cell.length_b   1.000
_cell.length_c   1.000
_cell.angle_alpha   90.00
_cell.angle_beta   90.00
_cell.angle_gamma   90.00
#
_symmetry.space_group_name_H-M   'P 1'
#
loop_
_entity.id
_entity.type
_entity.pdbx_description
1 polymer ?
#
loop_
_entity_poly.entity_id
_entity_poly.type
_entity_poly.pdbx_seq_one_letter_code
_entity_poly.pdbx_strand_id
1 'polypeptide(L)'
;MCVREDIREKLADLRKSLVKVMADLRLMEKKADRLRDEAERWRSRAALALRSGDEKLAREALRRKEGILERERRYRERIDEHRLSAMKLKDDLRRLEAKAKVLQFAPSTTSLKLPSAFKEYDRLVSRIEELEAEVEAMMEVKGG
;
A
#
# COMPACT_ATOMS: atom_id res chain seq x y z
N MET A 1 28.73 16.15 9.50
CA MET A 1 27.37 15.89 10.05
C MET A 1 27.37 14.55 10.76
N CYS A 2 26.72 14.45 11.92
CA CYS A 2 26.67 13.22 12.70
C CYS A 2 25.57 12.31 12.15
N VAL A 3 25.84 11.02 11.94
CA VAL A 3 24.91 10.01 11.38
C VAL A 3 23.54 9.97 12.08
N ARG A 4 23.50 10.35 13.37
CA ARG A 4 22.26 10.44 14.16
C ARG A 4 21.33 11.56 13.67
N GLU A 5 21.88 12.69 13.25
CA GLU A 5 21.13 13.85 12.80
C GLU A 5 20.53 13.60 11.41
N ASP A 6 21.32 13.03 10.50
CA ASP A 6 20.87 12.63 9.15
C ASP A 6 19.70 11.62 9.19
N ILE A 7 19.73 10.67 10.14
CA ILE A 7 18.65 9.68 10.31
C ILE A 7 17.38 10.32 10.86
N ARG A 8 17.50 11.30 11.77
CA ARG A 8 16.34 12.02 12.31
C ARG A 8 15.65 12.88 11.25
N GLU A 9 16.43 13.56 10.41
CA GLU A 9 15.91 14.35 9.31
C GLU A 9 15.16 13.46 8.29
N LYS A 10 15.79 12.36 7.85
CA LYS A 10 15.16 11.38 6.95
C LYS A 10 13.88 10.78 7.54
N LEU A 11 13.83 10.53 8.85
CA LEU A 11 12.62 10.07 9.54
C LEU A 11 11.50 11.12 9.45
N ALA A 12 11.82 12.40 9.69
CA ALA A 12 10.84 13.47 9.63
C ALA A 12 10.26 13.62 8.22
N ASP A 13 11.09 13.52 7.18
CA ASP A 13 10.65 13.65 5.80
C ASP A 13 9.85 12.46 5.31
N LEU A 14 10.25 11.24 5.66
CA LEU A 14 9.48 10.03 5.38
C LEU A 14 8.11 10.07 6.05
N ARG A 15 8.02 10.51 7.32
CA ARG A 15 6.73 10.67 8.02
C ARG A 15 5.82 11.66 7.31
N LYS A 16 6.35 12.83 6.92
CA LYS A 16 5.57 13.84 6.18
C LYS A 16 5.07 13.29 4.84
N SER A 17 5.94 12.60 4.10
CA SER A 17 5.60 11.98 2.82
C SER A 17 4.52 10.91 2.97
N LEU A 18 4.68 10.02 3.95
CA LEU A 18 3.70 8.98 4.27
C LEU A 18 2.33 9.58 4.63
N VAL A 19 2.30 10.62 5.47
CA VAL A 19 1.05 11.29 5.83
C VAL A 19 0.36 11.89 4.60
N LYS A 20 1.11 12.52 3.69
CA LYS A 20 0.56 13.05 2.43
C LYS A 20 -0.04 11.93 1.57
N VAL A 21 0.72 10.86 1.34
CA VAL A 21 0.25 9.71 0.54
C VAL A 21 -0.99 9.06 1.17
N MET A 22 -1.03 8.91 2.49
CA MET A 22 -2.19 8.38 3.20
C MET A 22 -3.41 9.31 3.13
N ALA A 23 -3.20 10.63 3.15
CA ALA A 23 -4.28 11.60 2.98
C ALA A 23 -4.86 11.55 1.57
N ASP A 24 -4.01 11.48 0.55
CA ASP A 24 -4.40 11.33 -0.85
C ASP A 24 -5.15 10.01 -1.08
N LEU A 25 -4.65 8.91 -0.52
CA LEU A 25 -5.30 7.61 -0.55
C LEU A 25 -6.72 7.68 0.02
N ARG A 26 -6.88 8.23 1.23
CA ARG A 26 -8.21 8.38 1.86
C ARG A 26 -9.15 9.26 1.04
N LEU A 27 -8.62 10.30 0.39
CA LEU A 27 -9.42 11.16 -0.48
C LEU A 27 -9.88 10.41 -1.73
N MET A 28 -9.03 9.59 -2.33
CA MET A 28 -9.38 8.75 -3.47
C MET A 28 -10.40 7.68 -3.10
N GLU A 29 -10.24 7.02 -1.96
CA GLU A 29 -11.22 6.06 -1.42
C GLU A 29 -12.60 6.71 -1.27
N LYS A 30 -12.67 7.88 -0.63
CA LYS A 30 -13.93 8.64 -0.52
C LYS A 30 -14.54 9.01 -1.88
N LYS A 31 -13.72 9.29 -2.90
CA LYS A 31 -14.21 9.56 -4.26
C LYS A 31 -14.78 8.30 -4.91
N ALA A 32 -14.09 7.17 -4.77
CA ALA A 32 -14.58 5.88 -5.28
C ALA A 32 -15.91 5.48 -4.62
N ASP A 33 -16.02 5.65 -3.30
CA ASP A 33 -17.27 5.37 -2.57
C ASP A 33 -18.42 6.24 -3.06
N ARG A 34 -18.19 7.55 -3.26
CA ARG A 34 -19.22 8.45 -3.82
C ARG A 34 -19.68 8.05 -5.21
N LEU A 35 -18.76 7.59 -6.07
CA LEU A 35 -19.10 7.09 -7.41
C LEU A 35 -19.91 5.78 -7.30
N ARG A 36 -19.56 4.90 -6.38
CA ARG A 36 -20.33 3.68 -6.11
C ARG A 36 -21.76 4.01 -5.66
N ASP A 37 -21.93 4.94 -4.74
CA ASP A 37 -23.26 5.39 -4.30
C ASP A 37 -24.06 6.02 -5.44
N GLU A 38 -23.40 6.77 -6.33
CA GLU A 38 -24.04 7.31 -7.53
C GLU A 38 -24.50 6.21 -8.48
N ALA A 39 -23.66 5.21 -8.73
CA ALA A 39 -24.01 4.05 -9.52
C ALA A 39 -25.22 3.29 -8.93
N GLU A 40 -25.30 3.18 -7.61
CA GLU A 40 -26.43 2.54 -6.95
C GLU A 40 -27.72 3.36 -7.08
N ARG A 41 -27.65 4.69 -6.98
CA ARG A 41 -28.81 5.57 -7.26
C ARG A 41 -29.31 5.38 -8.70
N TRP A 42 -28.41 5.26 -9.68
CA TRP A 42 -28.80 4.98 -11.06
C TRP A 42 -29.41 3.58 -11.23
N ARG A 43 -28.93 2.58 -10.49
CA ARG A 43 -29.55 1.25 -10.44
C ARG A 43 -30.98 1.32 -9.89
N SER A 44 -31.21 2.04 -8.79
CA SER A 44 -32.55 2.20 -8.23
C SER A 44 -33.50 2.92 -9.19
N ARG A 45 -33.01 3.96 -9.90
CA ARG A 45 -33.77 4.65 -10.96
C ARG A 45 -34.13 3.71 -12.12
N ALA A 46 -33.19 2.91 -12.59
CA ALA A 46 -33.45 1.91 -13.62
C ALA A 46 -34.50 0.88 -13.17
N ALA A 47 -34.40 0.41 -11.93
CA ALA A 47 -35.37 -0.54 -11.36
C ALA A 47 -36.78 0.08 -11.24
N LEU A 48 -36.89 1.37 -10.89
CA LEU A 48 -38.17 2.07 -10.86
C LEU A 48 -38.76 2.20 -12.27
N ALA A 49 -37.95 2.60 -13.26
CA ALA A 49 -38.40 2.73 -14.65
C ALA A 49 -38.89 1.40 -15.22
N LEU A 50 -38.22 0.28 -14.89
CA LEU A 50 -38.70 -1.06 -15.28
C LEU A 50 -40.06 -1.41 -14.67
N ARG A 51 -40.27 -1.08 -13.39
CA ARG A 51 -41.58 -1.29 -12.74
C ARG A 51 -42.69 -0.44 -13.37
N SER A 52 -42.35 0.74 -13.88
CA SER A 52 -43.27 1.62 -14.59
C SER A 52 -43.47 1.25 -16.06
N GLY A 53 -42.76 0.23 -16.58
CA GLY A 53 -42.85 -0.21 -17.99
C GLY A 53 -41.99 0.59 -18.97
N ASP A 54 -41.21 1.57 -18.49
CA ASP A 54 -40.36 2.44 -19.31
C ASP A 54 -38.97 1.83 -19.54
N GLU A 55 -38.91 0.80 -20.38
CA GLU A 55 -37.65 0.11 -20.70
C GLU A 55 -36.57 1.02 -21.30
N LYS A 56 -36.97 2.01 -22.11
CA LYS A 56 -36.03 2.94 -22.74
C LYS A 56 -35.28 3.75 -21.69
N LEU A 57 -36.00 4.28 -20.69
CA LEU A 57 -35.42 5.04 -19.59
C LEU A 57 -34.57 4.15 -18.68
N ALA A 58 -35.00 2.91 -18.43
CA ALA A 58 -34.22 1.94 -17.69
C ALA A 58 -32.86 1.63 -18.36
N ARG A 59 -32.86 1.41 -19.69
CA ARG A 59 -31.64 1.18 -20.46
C ARG A 59 -30.69 2.38 -20.40
N GLU A 60 -31.20 3.60 -20.50
CA GLU A 60 -30.36 4.80 -20.39
C GLU A 60 -29.76 4.96 -18.98
N ALA A 61 -30.56 4.73 -17.93
CA ALA A 61 -30.08 4.76 -16.54
C ALA A 61 -28.98 3.71 -16.30
N LEU A 62 -29.10 2.52 -16.88
CA LEU A 62 -28.07 1.48 -16.81
C LEU A 62 -26.79 1.87 -17.57
N ARG A 63 -26.90 2.49 -18.75
CA ARG A 63 -25.72 3.01 -19.47
C ARG A 63 -24.97 4.07 -18.65
N ARG A 64 -25.69 4.97 -17.98
CA ARG A 64 -25.07 5.97 -17.09
C ARG A 64 -24.39 5.32 -15.90
N LYS A 65 -25.02 4.31 -15.30
CA LYS A 65 -24.43 3.50 -14.23
C LYS A 65 -23.11 2.86 -14.67
N GLU A 66 -23.09 2.25 -15.86
CA GLU A 66 -21.92 1.58 -16.40
C GLU A 66 -20.74 2.54 -16.55
N GLY A 67 -20.96 3.73 -17.12
CA GLY A 67 -19.91 4.76 -17.20
C GLY A 67 -19.43 5.30 -15.85
N ILE A 68 -20.27 5.27 -14.80
CA ILE A 68 -19.83 5.58 -13.43
C ILE A 68 -18.99 4.45 -12.85
N LEU A 69 -19.39 3.20 -13.05
CA LEU A 69 -18.65 2.03 -12.57
C LEU A 69 -17.27 1.90 -13.25
N GLU A 70 -17.17 2.25 -14.53
CA GLU A 70 -15.87 2.27 -15.21
C GLU A 70 -14.94 3.32 -14.60
N ARG A 71 -15.44 4.52 -14.30
CA ARG A 71 -14.67 5.54 -13.56
C ARG A 71 -14.27 5.06 -12.17
N GLU A 72 -15.19 4.42 -11.45
CA GLU A 72 -14.93 3.86 -10.12
C GLU A 72 -13.85 2.79 -10.14
N ARG A 73 -13.87 1.90 -11.14
CA ARG A 73 -12.83 0.89 -11.36
C ARG A 73 -11.45 1.52 -11.58
N ARG A 74 -11.35 2.53 -12.45
CA ARG A 74 -10.09 3.27 -12.67
C ARG A 74 -9.59 3.94 -11.40
N TYR A 75 -10.49 4.43 -10.54
CA TYR A 75 -10.10 4.94 -9.22
C TYR A 75 -9.60 3.85 -8.28
N ARG A 76 -10.23 2.66 -8.28
CA ARG A 76 -9.77 1.52 -7.47
C ARG A 76 -8.38 1.04 -7.86
N GLU A 77 -8.12 0.90 -9.16
CA GLU A 77 -6.78 0.51 -9.66
C GLU A 77 -5.70 1.46 -9.13
N ARG A 78 -5.95 2.78 -9.22
CA ARG A 78 -5.05 3.80 -8.66
C ARG A 78 -4.92 3.74 -7.14
N ILE A 79 -6.02 3.45 -6.43
CA ILE A 79 -6.01 3.27 -4.97
C ILE A 79 -5.10 2.10 -4.59
N ASP A 80 -5.15 0.99 -5.31
CA ASP A 80 -4.32 -0.19 -5.05
C ASP A 80 -2.84 0.10 -5.29
N GLU A 81 -2.50 0.82 -6.37
CA GLU A 81 -1.14 1.32 -6.61
C GLU A 81 -0.63 2.20 -5.45
N HIS A 82 -1.43 3.19 -5.02
CA HIS A 82 -1.05 4.07 -3.91
C HIS A 82 -0.98 3.36 -2.56
N ARG A 83 -1.79 2.31 -2.34
CA ARG A 83 -1.70 1.45 -1.14
C ARG A 83 -0.37 0.73 -1.07
N LEU A 84 0.09 0.16 -2.18
CA LEU A 84 1.40 -0.49 -2.25
C LEU A 84 2.53 0.50 -1.97
N SER A 85 2.48 1.71 -2.52
CA SER A 85 3.45 2.77 -2.20
C SER A 85 3.42 3.17 -0.71
N ALA A 86 2.22 3.30 -0.12
CA ALA A 86 2.07 3.62 1.30
C ALA A 86 2.62 2.51 2.20
N MET A 87 2.42 1.23 1.84
CA MET A 87 2.98 0.09 2.55
C MET A 87 4.51 0.11 2.52
N LYS A 88 5.12 0.30 1.35
CA LYS A 88 6.59 0.41 1.21
C LYS A 88 7.16 1.54 2.08
N LEU A 89 6.56 2.73 2.03
CA LEU A 89 6.98 3.87 2.86
C LEU A 89 6.86 3.59 4.36
N LYS A 90 5.82 2.84 4.77
CA LYS A 90 5.62 2.44 6.16
C LYS A 90 6.69 1.44 6.63
N ASP A 91 7.08 0.50 5.78
CA ASP A 91 8.14 -0.46 6.07
C ASP A 91 9.51 0.21 6.14
N ASP A 92 9.81 1.11 5.20
CA ASP A 92 11.02 1.93 5.22
C ASP A 92 11.11 2.79 6.49
N LEU A 93 9.99 3.39 6.88
CA LEU A 93 9.90 4.16 8.12
C LEU A 93 10.20 3.27 9.33
N ARG A 94 9.60 2.08 9.42
CA ARG A 94 9.84 1.13 10.51
C ARG A 94 11.31 0.69 10.59
N ARG A 95 11.94 0.40 9.46
CA ARG A 95 13.37 0.04 9.38
C ARG A 95 14.25 1.20 9.86
N LEU A 96 13.94 2.43 9.45
CA LEU A 96 14.71 3.61 9.84
C LEU A 96 14.51 3.95 11.33
N GLU A 97 13.31 3.78 11.87
CA GLU A 97 13.01 3.95 13.30
C GLU A 97 13.79 2.94 14.15
N ALA A 98 13.89 1.68 13.72
CA ALA A 98 14.71 0.66 14.39
C ALA A 98 16.20 1.06 14.43
N LYS A 99 16.76 1.53 13.30
CA LYS A 99 18.15 2.03 13.23
C LYS A 99 18.36 3.24 14.15
N ALA A 100 17.43 4.19 14.17
CA ALA A 100 17.50 5.35 15.05
C ALA A 100 17.49 4.96 16.53
N LYS A 101 16.65 3.97 16.90
CA LYS A 101 16.57 3.43 18.25
C LYS A 101 17.90 2.82 18.69
N VAL A 102 18.52 1.99 17.85
CA VAL A 102 19.83 1.40 18.14
C VAL A 102 20.89 2.48 18.39
N LEU A 103 20.96 3.51 17.53
CA LEU A 103 21.92 4.62 17.67
C LEU A 103 21.65 5.54 18.88
N GLN A 104 20.43 5.50 19.42
CA GLN A 104 20.06 6.23 20.63
C GLN A 104 20.53 5.49 21.89
N PHE A 105 20.33 4.17 21.94
CA PHE A 105 20.72 3.31 23.07
C PHE A 105 22.18 2.88 23.04
N ALA A 106 22.91 3.21 21.98
CA ALA A 106 24.34 3.02 21.83
C ALA A 106 25.13 4.34 22.00
N PRO A 107 25.09 5.04 23.14
CA PRO A 107 25.76 6.32 23.32
C PRO A 107 27.30 6.22 23.35
N SER A 108 27.87 5.02 23.40
CA SER A 108 29.33 4.78 23.56
C SER A 108 29.92 3.73 22.61
N THR A 109 29.15 3.11 21.72
CA THR A 109 29.66 2.06 20.80
C THR A 109 29.86 2.56 19.37
N THR A 110 30.37 3.78 19.19
CA THR A 110 30.95 4.17 17.87
C THR A 110 32.12 3.26 17.49
N SER A 111 32.70 2.53 18.45
CA SER A 111 33.81 1.59 18.24
C SER A 111 33.41 0.14 17.91
N LEU A 112 32.13 -0.22 17.97
CA LEU A 112 31.67 -1.51 17.41
C LEU A 112 31.24 -1.26 15.98
N LYS A 113 31.74 -2.06 15.03
CA LYS A 113 31.44 -2.00 13.59
C LYS A 113 29.97 -2.32 13.29
N LEU A 114 29.03 -1.55 13.83
CA LEU A 114 27.59 -1.68 13.68
C LEU A 114 27.14 -1.69 12.20
N PRO A 115 27.71 -0.89 11.28
CA PRO A 115 27.41 -1.02 9.86
C PRO A 115 27.77 -2.39 9.28
N SER A 116 28.83 -3.02 9.79
CA SER A 116 29.24 -4.37 9.41
C SER A 116 28.29 -5.42 9.97
N ALA A 117 27.84 -5.26 11.22
CA ALA A 117 26.90 -6.21 11.84
C ALA A 117 25.52 -6.22 11.15
N PHE A 118 25.01 -5.06 10.74
CA PHE A 118 23.76 -5.00 9.96
C PHE A 118 23.93 -5.55 8.55
N LYS A 119 25.08 -5.35 7.91
CA LYS A 119 25.36 -5.92 6.59
C LYS A 119 25.46 -7.46 6.63
N GLU A 120 26.03 -8.02 7.70
CA GLU A 120 26.02 -9.48 7.90
C GLU A 120 24.63 -10.00 8.26
N TYR A 121 23.82 -9.23 8.99
CA TYR A 121 22.42 -9.57 9.23
C TYR A 121 21.62 -9.61 7.92
N ASP A 122 21.73 -8.59 7.07
CA ASP A 122 21.06 -8.56 5.76
C ASP A 122 21.51 -9.76 4.89
N ARG A 123 22.78 -10.14 4.96
CA ARG A 123 23.33 -11.33 4.27
C ARG A 123 22.76 -12.65 4.81
N LEU A 124 22.56 -12.75 6.13
CA LEU A 124 21.94 -13.93 6.74
C LEU A 124 20.45 -14.03 6.38
N VAL A 125 19.74 -12.90 6.32
CA VAL A 125 18.32 -12.87 5.89
C VAL A 125 18.18 -13.37 4.45
N SER A 126 18.98 -12.86 3.50
CA SER A 126 18.94 -13.34 2.11
C SER A 126 19.28 -14.83 1.98
N ARG A 127 20.18 -15.34 2.83
CA ARG A 127 20.53 -16.76 2.83
C ARG A 127 19.43 -17.66 3.39
N ILE A 128 18.64 -17.16 4.35
CA ILE A 128 17.47 -17.88 4.86
C ILE A 128 16.40 -17.94 3.78
N GLU A 129 16.14 -16.84 3.06
CA GLU A 129 15.18 -16.81 1.95
C GLU A 129 15.56 -17.82 0.84
N GLU A 130 16.85 -17.94 0.50
CA GLU A 130 17.35 -18.97 -0.43
C GLU A 130 17.15 -20.39 0.10
N LEU A 131 17.48 -20.64 1.38
CA LEU A 131 17.30 -21.96 1.99
C LEU A 131 15.82 -22.36 2.07
N GLU A 132 14.94 -21.42 2.36
CA GLU A 132 13.49 -21.65 2.38
C GLU A 132 12.98 -22.03 0.99
N ALA A 133 13.44 -21.33 -0.07
CA ALA A 133 13.10 -21.67 -1.45
C ALA A 133 13.64 -23.04 -1.89
N GLU A 134 14.87 -23.40 -1.49
CA GLU A 134 15.44 -24.73 -1.76
C GLU A 134 14.65 -25.85 -1.08
N VAL A 135 14.27 -25.66 0.19
CA VAL A 135 13.48 -26.62 0.95
C VAL A 135 12.10 -26.81 0.32
N GLU A 136 11.47 -25.74 -0.16
CA GLU A 136 10.17 -25.79 -0.86
C GLU A 136 10.27 -26.59 -2.17
N ALA A 137 11.29 -26.34 -3.00
CA ALA A 137 11.55 -27.10 -4.22
C ALA A 137 11.85 -28.60 -3.94
N MET A 138 12.57 -28.89 -2.86
CA MET A 138 12.88 -30.26 -2.45
C MET A 138 11.64 -31.01 -1.95
N MET A 139 10.67 -30.31 -1.34
CA MET A 139 9.38 -30.88 -0.95
C MET A 139 8.47 -31.14 -2.16
N GLU A 140 8.50 -30.29 -3.19
CA GLU A 140 7.74 -30.53 -4.44
C GLU A 140 8.26 -31.75 -5.23
N VAL A 141 9.57 -31.97 -5.27
CA VAL A 141 10.18 -33.13 -5.97
C VAL A 141 9.92 -34.45 -5.25
N LYS A 142 9.68 -34.43 -3.94
CA LYS A 142 9.42 -35.64 -3.14
C LYS A 142 7.92 -36.00 -3.05
N GLY A 143 7.04 -35.17 -3.61
CA GLY A 143 5.59 -35.33 -3.63
C GLY A 143 4.97 -35.75 -4.98
N GLY A 144 5.79 -36.01 -6.00
CA GLY A 144 5.38 -36.58 -7.30
C GLY A 144 5.88 -38.00 -7.49
#